data_AF-A0AA37IKJ5-F1
#
_entry.id   AF-A0AA37IKJ5-F1
#
_cell.length_a   1.000
_cell.length_b   1.000
_cell.length_c   1.000
_cell.angle_alpha   90.00
_cell.angle_beta   90.00
_cell.angle_gamma   90.00
#
_symmetry.space_group_name_H-M   'P 1'
#
loop_
_entity.id
_entity.type
_entity.pdbx_description
1 polymer ?
#
loop_
_entity_poly.entity_id
_entity_poly.type
_entity_poly.pdbx_seq_one_letter_code
_entity_poly.pdbx_strand_id
1 'polypeptide(L)'
;MDTRDTNILGAFQLRMIDADISNIRLAIEAVLQEPNSALPLLYWRRRLEQLSRCRHLMHHHFSAVTDLLNRLAKIDDDSTGLARPPEPLNEQSRHSSLR
;
A
#
# COMPACT_ATOMS: atom_id res chain seq x y z
N MET A 1 -19.31 21.54 -32.57
CA MET A 1 -19.14 20.80 -31.30
C MET A 1 -17.69 20.38 -31.25
N ASP A 2 -16.88 21.08 -30.44
CA ASP A 2 -15.42 20.95 -30.43
C ASP A 2 -14.95 19.63 -29.82
N THR A 3 -14.74 18.65 -30.69
CA THR A 3 -14.16 17.34 -30.36
C THR A 3 -12.68 17.42 -30.00
N ARG A 4 -12.00 18.54 -30.30
CA ARG A 4 -10.60 18.76 -29.95
C ARG A 4 -10.42 19.09 -28.47
N ASP A 5 -11.29 19.92 -27.91
CA ASP A 5 -11.16 20.36 -26.51
C ASP A 5 -11.47 19.23 -25.51
N THR A 6 -12.42 18.37 -25.84
CA THR A 6 -12.72 17.16 -25.06
C THR A 6 -11.58 16.14 -25.10
N ASN A 7 -10.87 16.03 -26.22
CA ASN A 7 -9.72 15.13 -26.36
C ASN A 7 -8.49 15.64 -25.59
N ILE A 8 -8.22 16.95 -25.63
CA ILE A 8 -7.14 17.58 -24.86
C ILE A 8 -7.39 17.45 -23.35
N LEU A 9 -8.63 17.69 -22.90
CA LEU A 9 -9.01 17.54 -21.49
C LEU A 9 -8.86 16.07 -21.03
N GLY A 10 -9.25 15.11 -21.86
CA GLY A 10 -9.05 13.68 -21.57
C GLY A 10 -7.57 13.29 -21.48
N ALA A 11 -6.74 13.72 -22.43
CA ALA A 11 -5.30 13.43 -22.42
C ALA A 11 -4.54 14.09 -21.26
N PHE A 12 -5.00 15.25 -20.80
CA PHE A 12 -4.45 15.91 -19.61
C PHE A 12 -4.84 15.15 -18.33
N GLN A 13 -6.09 14.73 -18.20
CA GLN A 13 -6.56 13.94 -17.06
C GLN A 13 -5.81 12.61 -16.94
N LEU A 14 -5.56 11.92 -18.07
CA LEU A 14 -4.78 10.68 -18.06
C LEU A 14 -3.34 10.91 -17.57
N ARG A 15 -2.66 11.95 -18.08
CA ARG A 15 -1.31 12.30 -17.63
C ARG A 15 -1.24 12.67 -16.15
N MET A 16 -2.27 13.32 -15.61
CA MET A 16 -2.35 13.58 -14.18
C MET A 16 -2.48 12.30 -13.35
N ILE A 17 -3.25 11.32 -13.83
CA ILE A 17 -3.40 10.02 -13.15
C ILE A 17 -2.06 9.27 -13.16
N ASP A 18 -1.35 9.23 -14.29
CA ASP A 18 -0.01 8.64 -14.39
C ASP A 18 0.97 9.29 -13.41
N ALA A 19 0.94 10.63 -13.31
CA ALA A 19 1.77 11.38 -12.39
C ALA A 19 1.40 11.09 -10.92
N ASP A 20 0.10 11.02 -10.58
CA ASP A 20 -0.36 10.72 -9.22
C ASP A 20 0.08 9.30 -8.81
N ILE A 21 -0.08 8.31 -9.67
CA ILE A 21 0.39 6.93 -9.43
C ILE A 21 1.91 6.92 -9.23
N SER A 22 2.68 7.61 -10.07
CA SER A 22 4.14 7.68 -9.94
C SER A 22 4.58 8.34 -8.64
N ASN A 23 3.93 9.42 -8.23
CA ASN A 23 4.23 10.11 -6.97
C ASN A 23 3.89 9.23 -5.75
N ILE A 24 2.76 8.52 -5.78
CA ILE A 24 2.36 7.61 -4.69
C ILE A 24 3.38 6.48 -4.55
N ARG A 25 3.91 5.94 -5.66
CA ARG A 25 4.98 4.93 -5.63
C ARG A 25 6.21 5.41 -4.86
N LEU A 26 6.71 6.59 -5.24
CA LEU A 26 7.88 7.20 -4.61
C LEU A 26 7.62 7.51 -3.13
N ALA A 27 6.43 8.00 -2.80
CA ALA A 27 6.06 8.30 -1.42
C ALA A 27 6.00 7.03 -0.55
N ILE A 28 5.43 5.93 -1.06
CA ILE A 28 5.43 4.65 -0.36
C ILE A 28 6.87 4.17 -0.13
N GLU A 29 7.74 4.26 -1.14
CA GLU A 29 9.14 3.87 -1.00
C GLU A 29 9.88 4.71 0.03
N ALA A 30 9.63 6.02 0.07
CA ALA A 30 10.19 6.91 1.08
C ALA A 30 9.72 6.54 2.50
N VAL A 31 8.44 6.19 2.68
CA VAL A 31 7.90 5.75 3.98
C VAL A 31 8.51 4.43 4.43
N LEU A 32 8.83 3.52 3.49
CA LEU A 32 9.47 2.24 3.81
C LEU A 32 10.94 2.40 4.21
N GLN A 33 11.64 3.39 3.65
CA GLN A 33 13.02 3.72 4.03
C GLN A 33 13.06 4.50 5.35
N GLU A 34 12.12 5.42 5.54
CA GLU A 34 12.01 6.29 6.71
C GLU A 34 10.62 6.16 7.36
N PRO A 35 10.49 5.37 8.44
CA PRO A 35 9.21 5.11 9.11
C PRO A 35 8.55 6.37 9.69
N ASN A 36 9.31 7.46 9.83
CA ASN A 36 8.85 8.77 10.33
C ASN A 36 8.41 9.73 9.20
N SER A 37 8.11 9.21 8.02
CA SER A 37 7.59 10.03 6.92
C SER A 37 6.28 10.75 7.32
N ALA A 38 6.06 11.92 6.73
CA ALA A 38 4.96 12.82 7.07
C ALA A 38 3.56 12.18 6.93
N LEU A 39 3.43 11.13 6.10
CA LEU A 39 2.17 10.42 5.87
C LEU A 39 2.37 8.90 6.02
N PRO A 40 1.61 8.22 6.91
CA PRO A 40 1.78 6.79 7.16
C PRO A 40 1.33 5.93 5.97
N LEU A 41 1.80 4.67 5.88
CA LEU A 41 1.40 3.73 4.82
C LEU A 41 -0.12 3.55 4.71
N LEU A 42 -0.84 3.61 5.84
CA LEU A 42 -2.31 3.54 5.87
C LEU A 42 -2.97 4.67 5.06
N TYR A 43 -2.39 5.87 5.06
CA TYR A 43 -2.89 6.98 4.27
C TYR A 43 -2.78 6.67 2.77
N TRP A 44 -1.63 6.17 2.33
CA TRP A 44 -1.39 5.83 0.92
C TRP A 44 -2.26 4.66 0.45
N ARG A 45 -2.54 3.67 1.31
CA ARG A 45 -3.51 2.59 1.03
C ARG A 45 -4.90 3.16 0.73
N ARG A 46 -5.42 4.03 1.60
CA ARG A 46 -6.73 4.69 1.41
C ARG A 46 -6.78 5.53 0.13
N ARG A 47 -5.70 6.26 -0.18
CA ARG A 47 -5.56 7.06 -1.41
C ARG A 47 -5.65 6.16 -2.66
N LEU A 48 -4.96 5.03 -2.68
CA LEU A 48 -5.01 4.06 -3.78
C LEU A 48 -6.40 3.41 -3.93
N GLU A 49 -7.08 3.09 -2.83
CA GLU A 49 -8.47 2.60 -2.85
C GLU A 49 -9.47 3.65 -3.38
N GLN A 50 -9.23 4.93 -3.13
CA GLN A 50 -10.03 6.00 -3.72
C GLN A 50 -9.77 6.11 -5.22
N LEU A 51 -8.50 6.03 -5.62
CA LEU A 51 -8.10 6.10 -7.01
C LEU A 51 -8.70 4.92 -7.81
N SER A 52 -8.71 3.71 -7.25
CA SER A 52 -9.29 2.52 -7.92
C SER A 52 -10.80 2.63 -8.17
N ARG A 53 -11.50 3.50 -7.45
CA ARG A 53 -12.93 3.79 -7.64
C ARG A 53 -13.19 4.86 -8.71
N CYS A 54 -12.16 5.51 -9.24
CA CYS A 54 -12.31 6.50 -10.30
C CYS A 54 -12.74 5.84 -11.63
N ARG A 55 -13.87 6.28 -12.19
CA ARG A 55 -14.46 5.75 -13.44
C ARG A 55 -13.60 5.93 -14.70
N HIS A 56 -12.57 6.78 -14.66
CA HIS A 56 -11.73 7.12 -15.83
C HIS A 56 -10.36 6.44 -15.81
N LEU A 57 -10.17 5.42 -14.96
CA LEU A 57 -8.94 4.65 -14.99
C LEU A 57 -8.89 3.77 -16.24
N MET A 58 -7.81 3.90 -17.01
CA MET A 58 -7.47 2.91 -18.01
C MET A 58 -6.97 1.62 -17.35
N HIS A 59 -6.99 0.53 -18.11
CA HIS A 59 -6.58 -0.79 -17.62
C HIS A 59 -5.17 -0.80 -17.01
N HIS A 60 -4.21 -0.08 -17.61
CA HIS A 60 -2.84 0.00 -17.08
C HIS A 60 -2.77 0.78 -15.76
N HIS A 61 -3.53 1.87 -15.60
CA HIS A 61 -3.64 2.59 -14.34
C HIS A 61 -4.22 1.68 -13.25
N PHE A 62 -5.28 0.94 -13.58
CA PHE A 62 -5.92 0.01 -12.63
C PHE A 62 -4.97 -1.12 -12.21
N SER A 63 -4.21 -1.69 -13.15
CA SER A 63 -3.16 -2.69 -12.85
C SER A 63 -2.11 -2.11 -11.91
N ALA A 64 -1.58 -0.92 -12.20
CA ALA A 64 -0.55 -0.28 -11.38
C ALA A 64 -1.04 0.01 -9.95
N VAL A 65 -2.29 0.49 -9.80
CA VAL A 65 -2.90 0.71 -8.48
C VAL A 65 -3.09 -0.60 -7.73
N THR A 66 -3.55 -1.65 -8.40
CA THR A 66 -3.75 -2.99 -7.80
C THR A 66 -2.43 -3.60 -7.36
N ASP A 67 -1.38 -3.48 -8.16
CA ASP A 67 -0.04 -3.95 -7.82
C ASP A 67 0.51 -3.24 -6.58
N LEU A 68 0.26 -1.94 -6.44
CA LEU A 68 0.66 -1.18 -5.25
C LEU A 68 -0.11 -1.58 -4.01
N LEU A 69 -1.42 -1.79 -4.12
CA LEU A 69 -2.24 -2.30 -3.01
C LEU A 69 -1.76 -3.69 -2.56
N ASN A 70 -1.44 -4.58 -3.50
CA ASN A 70 -0.89 -5.90 -3.19
C ASN A 70 0.47 -5.81 -2.50
N ARG A 71 1.35 -4.89 -2.93
CA ARG A 71 2.64 -4.66 -2.27
C ARG A 71 2.45 -4.17 -0.83
N LEU A 72 1.54 -3.21 -0.61
CA LEU A 72 1.21 -2.70 0.72
C LEU A 72 0.57 -3.75 1.62
N ALA A 73 -0.19 -4.71 1.07
CA ALA A 73 -0.75 -5.82 1.84
C ALA A 73 0.34 -6.79 2.33
N LYS A 74 1.32 -7.11 1.47
CA LYS A 74 2.47 -7.96 1.83
C LYS A 74 3.34 -7.36 2.95
N ILE A 75 3.56 -6.05 2.90
CA ILE A 75 4.34 -5.33 3.92
C ILE A 75 3.66 -5.39 5.29
N ASP A 76 2.33 -5.29 5.32
CA ASP A 76 1.53 -5.37 6.56
C ASP A 76 1.64 -6.76 7.20
N ASP A 77 1.61 -7.80 6.35
CA ASP A 77 1.72 -9.20 6.78
C ASP A 77 3.12 -9.50 7.35
N ASP A 78 4.18 -9.04 6.67
CA ASP A 78 5.57 -9.15 7.15
C ASP A 78 5.80 -8.40 8.47
N SER A 79 5.18 -7.22 8.62
CA SER A 79 5.25 -6.43 9.86
C SER A 79 4.53 -7.12 11.02
N THR A 80 3.45 -7.85 10.73
CA THR A 80 2.67 -8.62 11.72
C THR A 80 3.40 -9.90 12.13
N GLY A 81 4.16 -10.52 11.22
CA GLY A 81 4.97 -11.72 11.49
C GLY A 81 6.08 -11.52 12.54
N LEU A 82 6.62 -10.31 12.66
CA LEU A 82 7.62 -9.94 13.68
C LEU A 82 7.02 -9.70 15.08
N ALA A 83 5.70 -9.53 15.18
CA ALA A 83 4.99 -9.32 16.45
C ALA A 83 4.46 -10.62 17.08
N ARG A 84 4.92 -11.81 16.63
CA ARG A 84 4.63 -13.06 17.34
C ARG A 84 5.36 -13.03 18.69
N PRO A 85 4.65 -12.98 19.84
CA PRO A 85 5.32 -13.06 21.12
C PRO A 85 6.07 -14.39 21.20
N PRO A 86 7.27 -14.44 21.81
CA PRO A 86 7.95 -15.70 22.04
C PRO A 86 6.99 -16.59 22.84
N GLU A 87 6.76 -17.81 22.35
CA GLU A 87 5.98 -18.81 23.09
C GLU A 87 6.50 -18.85 24.54
N PRO A 88 5.63 -18.86 25.56
CA PRO A 88 6.10 -19.04 26.91
C PRO A 88 6.78 -20.40 26.96
N LEU A 89 8.10 -20.38 27.16
CA LEU A 89 8.90 -21.54 27.53
C LEU A 89 8.17 -22.21 28.69
N ASN A 90 7.52 -23.32 28.40
CA ASN A 90 6.84 -24.14 29.39
C ASN A 90 7.91 -24.78 30.28
N GLU A 91 8.41 -24.03 31.27
CA GLU A 91 9.20 -24.53 32.40
C GLU A 91 8.28 -25.34 33.34
N GLN A 92 7.77 -26.46 32.83
CA GLN A 92 7.01 -27.42 33.61
C GLN A 92 7.62 -28.80 33.44
N SER A 93 8.89 -28.91 33.82
CA SER A 93 9.55 -30.19 34.13
C SER A 93 10.62 -30.04 35.20
N ARG A 94 10.41 -29.11 36.13
CA ARG A 94 11.12 -29.10 37.42
C ARG A 94 10.05 -29.00 38.49
N HIS A 95 9.65 -30.14 39.02
CA HIS A 95 9.24 -30.39 40.40
C HIS A 95 8.39 -31.67 40.43
N SER A 96 9.07 -32.80 40.58
CA SER A 96 8.53 -33.98 41.27
C SER A 96 9.73 -34.75 41.82
N SER A 97 10.42 -34.13 42.78
CA SER A 97 11.20 -34.86 43.78
C SER A 97 10.24 -35.41 44.83
N LEU A 98 10.57 -36.59 45.33
CA LEU A 98 10.12 -37.23 46.58
C LEU A 98 8.82 -38.05 46.51
N ARG A 99 8.96 -39.35 46.23
CA ARG A 99 8.81 -40.39 47.26
C ARG A 99 9.49 -41.69 46.85
#